data_AF-A0A354B9X1-F1
#
_entry.id   AF-A0A354B9X1-F1
#
_cell.length_a   1.000
_cell.length_b   1.000
_cell.length_c   1.000
_cell.angle_alpha   90.00
_cell.angle_beta   90.00
_cell.angle_gamma   90.00
#
_symmetry.space_group_name_H-M   'P 1'
#
loop_
_entity.id
_entity.type
_entity.pdbx_description
1 polymer ?
#
loop_
_entity_poly.entity_id
_entity_poly.type
_entity_poly.pdbx_seq_one_letter_code
_entity_poly.pdbx_strand_id
1 'polypeptide(L)'
;MALALIADGHVLVEDVPGVGKTSLGKALARSVDGRFGRVQFTPDLLPTDVTGVSVWNRGSDTFEFRPGPVFSNVLLADEINRASPKTQSALLEAMAERQVTSDGVTHQLASPFMVIATQNPIEHEGTYALPEAQLDRFLMRLEIGYPDRAAELEILESHGDTREPADHLAPVLTSAQISAMSSSLERVYLAPALQSYLLDLADATRRHPALSLGMSPRGVLALQRIVRAHAAAEGRAYATPDDVKKLARYVIPHRLLVTPESRMRGARPIDIVTEILDGVPVPRPGRG
;
A
#
# COMPACT_ATOMS: atom_id res chain seq x y z
N MET A 1 6.66 -4.94 0.91
CA MET A 1 5.88 -4.32 2.01
C MET A 1 6.72 -3.46 2.94
N ALA A 2 7.86 -3.94 3.48
CA ALA A 2 8.74 -3.14 4.36
C ALA A 2 9.11 -1.75 3.78
N LEU A 3 9.46 -1.67 2.49
CA LEU A 3 9.73 -0.40 1.82
C LEU A 3 8.51 0.55 1.86
N ALA A 4 7.28 0.04 1.69
CA ALA A 4 6.09 0.87 1.83
C ALA A 4 5.90 1.36 3.26
N LEU A 5 6.25 0.55 4.27
CA LEU A 5 6.08 0.93 5.68
C LEU A 5 7.04 2.07 6.04
N ILE A 6 8.30 1.95 5.62
CA ILE A 6 9.31 3.01 5.78
C ILE A 6 8.90 4.24 4.96
N ALA A 7 8.33 4.05 3.76
CA ALA A 7 7.78 5.13 2.95
C ALA A 7 6.39 5.61 3.43
N ASP A 8 5.94 5.22 4.62
CA ASP A 8 4.63 5.57 5.20
C ASP A 8 3.48 5.51 4.17
N GLY A 9 3.42 4.40 3.45
CA GLY A 9 2.47 4.17 2.39
C GLY A 9 1.64 2.92 2.60
N HIS A 10 0.48 2.91 1.94
CA HIS A 10 -0.45 1.80 1.96
C HIS A 10 -0.22 0.88 0.77
N VAL A 11 -0.54 -0.40 0.92
CA VAL A 11 -0.35 -1.43 -0.11
C VAL A 11 -1.69 -2.04 -0.46
N LEU A 12 -1.97 -2.13 -1.76
CA LEU A 12 -3.07 -2.91 -2.30
C LEU A 12 -2.54 -4.26 -2.78
N VAL A 13 -3.17 -5.36 -2.37
CA VAL A 13 -2.80 -6.71 -2.74
C VAL A 13 -3.93 -7.33 -3.54
N GLU A 14 -3.69 -7.55 -4.84
CA GLU A 14 -4.59 -8.32 -5.70
C GLU A 14 -4.17 -9.78 -5.61
N ASP A 15 -5.00 -10.63 -5.00
CA ASP A 15 -4.66 -12.06 -4.96
C ASP A 15 -5.84 -12.95 -4.60
N VAL A 16 -5.61 -14.24 -4.83
CA VAL A 16 -6.48 -15.34 -4.40
C VAL A 16 -6.44 -15.52 -2.88
N PRO A 17 -7.53 -16.06 -2.28
CA PRO A 17 -7.57 -16.40 -0.86
C PRO A 17 -6.50 -17.43 -0.47
N GLY A 18 -6.06 -17.40 0.78
CA GLY A 18 -5.22 -18.47 1.36
C GLY A 18 -3.70 -18.30 1.25
N VAL A 19 -3.19 -17.24 0.61
CA VAL A 19 -1.73 -17.02 0.40
C VAL A 19 -0.98 -16.39 1.61
N GLY A 20 -1.43 -16.65 2.84
CA GLY A 20 -0.69 -16.25 4.06
C GLY A 20 -0.63 -14.73 4.36
N LYS A 21 -1.51 -13.91 3.77
CA LYS A 21 -1.54 -12.45 3.95
C LYS A 21 -1.67 -12.02 5.41
N THR A 22 -2.46 -12.75 6.19
CA THR A 22 -2.62 -12.51 7.64
C THR A 22 -1.31 -12.74 8.39
N SER A 23 -0.61 -13.83 8.11
CA SER A 23 0.70 -14.13 8.71
C SER A 23 1.72 -13.05 8.36
N LEU A 24 1.74 -12.59 7.11
CA LEU A 24 2.62 -11.51 6.64
C LEU A 24 2.34 -10.18 7.36
N GLY A 25 1.07 -9.79 7.50
CA GLY A 25 0.68 -8.57 8.22
C GLY A 25 1.03 -8.62 9.70
N LYS A 26 0.75 -9.74 10.38
CA LYS A 26 1.12 -9.97 11.78
C LYS A 26 2.63 -9.92 11.99
N ALA A 27 3.39 -10.61 11.13
CA ALA A 27 4.84 -10.64 11.21
C ALA A 27 5.46 -9.25 10.99
N LEU A 28 4.94 -8.47 10.04
CA LEU A 28 5.39 -7.10 9.79
C LEU A 28 5.13 -6.21 11.00
N ALA A 29 3.93 -6.26 11.60
CA ALA A 29 3.59 -5.47 12.78
C ALA A 29 4.51 -5.81 13.96
N ARG A 30 4.68 -7.09 14.26
CA ARG A 30 5.52 -7.56 15.37
C ARG A 30 6.99 -7.22 15.18
N SER A 31 7.50 -7.28 13.95
CA SER A 31 8.89 -6.93 13.64
C SER A 31 9.22 -5.46 13.95
N VAL A 32 8.22 -4.59 14.02
CA VAL A 32 8.36 -3.15 14.29
C VAL A 32 7.77 -2.72 15.64
N ASP A 33 7.57 -3.67 16.57
CA ASP A 33 6.93 -3.41 17.87
C ASP A 33 5.59 -2.66 17.72
N GLY A 34 4.84 -3.03 16.68
CA GLY A 34 3.59 -2.40 16.30
C GLY A 34 2.40 -3.29 16.56
N ARG A 35 1.22 -2.68 16.72
CA ARG A 35 -0.06 -3.39 16.83
C ARG A 35 -0.55 -3.82 15.46
N PHE A 36 -1.00 -5.07 15.38
CA PHE A 36 -1.71 -5.59 14.21
C PHE A 36 -3.23 -5.44 14.39
N GLY A 37 -3.89 -4.94 13.37
CA GLY A 37 -5.35 -4.91 13.25
C GLY A 37 -5.79 -5.71 12.02
N ARG A 38 -6.98 -6.29 12.10
CA ARG A 38 -7.61 -6.96 10.96
C ARG A 38 -9.07 -6.59 10.89
N VAL A 39 -9.56 -6.36 9.68
CA VAL A 39 -10.97 -6.17 9.40
C VAL A 39 -11.31 -6.88 8.10
N GLN A 40 -12.40 -7.64 8.11
CA GLN A 40 -12.96 -8.26 6.92
C GLN A 40 -14.03 -7.34 6.37
N PHE A 41 -13.90 -6.90 5.12
CA PHE A 41 -14.92 -6.09 4.47
C PHE A 41 -16.04 -7.01 3.98
N THR A 42 -17.25 -6.72 4.44
CA THR A 42 -18.49 -7.41 4.08
C THR A 42 -19.54 -6.38 3.66
N PRO A 43 -20.60 -6.77 2.93
CA PRO A 43 -21.63 -5.83 2.47
C PRO A 43 -22.34 -5.06 3.60
N ASP A 44 -22.42 -5.66 4.79
CA ASP A 44 -23.07 -5.14 6.00
C ASP A 44 -22.13 -4.35 6.93
N LEU A 45 -20.82 -4.35 6.66
CA LEU A 45 -19.83 -3.66 7.48
C LEU A 45 -20.10 -2.15 7.51
N LEU A 46 -20.23 -1.57 8.70
CA LEU A 46 -20.46 -0.14 8.88
C LEU A 46 -19.15 0.65 8.91
N PRO A 47 -19.16 1.94 8.52
CA PRO A 47 -18.00 2.83 8.68
C PRO A 47 -17.43 2.82 10.11
N THR A 48 -18.31 2.79 11.12
CA THR A 48 -17.94 2.79 12.55
C THR A 48 -17.26 1.51 13.00
N ASP A 49 -17.47 0.39 12.32
CA ASP A 49 -16.75 -0.86 12.61
C ASP A 49 -15.27 -0.76 12.19
N VAL A 50 -14.97 0.16 11.26
CA VAL A 50 -13.61 0.45 10.80
C VAL A 50 -12.98 1.57 11.64
N THR A 51 -13.71 2.67 11.85
CA THR A 51 -13.19 3.89 12.48
C THR A 51 -13.34 3.90 14.00
N GLY A 52 -14.25 3.12 14.57
CA GLY A 52 -14.59 3.15 15.99
C GLY A 52 -15.92 3.87 16.27
N VAL A 53 -16.38 3.75 17.51
CA VAL A 53 -17.69 4.24 17.95
C VAL A 53 -17.62 4.71 19.40
N SER A 54 -18.35 5.78 19.72
CA SER A 54 -18.56 6.20 21.11
C SER A 54 -19.71 5.41 21.74
N VAL A 55 -19.44 4.74 22.85
CA VAL A 55 -20.44 3.95 23.58
C VAL A 55 -20.71 4.61 24.92
N TRP A 56 -21.99 4.69 25.30
CA TRP A 56 -22.37 5.19 26.62
C TRP A 56 -21.91 4.23 27.72
N ASN A 57 -21.04 4.70 28.61
CA ASN A 57 -20.60 3.95 29.77
C ASN A 57 -21.49 4.29 30.97
N ARG A 58 -22.37 3.35 31.35
CA ARG A 58 -23.33 3.51 32.46
C ARG A 58 -22.66 3.69 33.83
N GLY A 59 -21.39 3.29 33.99
CA GLY A 59 -20.67 3.42 35.25
C GLY A 59 -20.11 4.82 35.48
N SER A 60 -19.67 5.48 34.42
CA SER A 60 -19.08 6.83 34.47
C SER A 60 -20.04 7.94 34.02
N ASP A 61 -21.20 7.59 33.46
CA ASP A 61 -22.16 8.54 32.86
C ASP A 61 -21.53 9.40 31.75
N THR A 62 -20.60 8.79 31.00
CA THR A 62 -19.86 9.44 29.91
C THR A 62 -19.87 8.59 28.65
N PHE A 63 -19.77 9.24 27.50
CA PHE A 63 -19.45 8.56 26.24
C PHE A 63 -17.95 8.20 26.22
N GLU A 64 -17.67 6.92 26.00
CA GLU A 64 -16.31 6.38 25.89
C GLU A 64 -16.05 5.94 24.44
N PHE A 65 -15.01 6.50 23.83
CA PHE A 65 -14.63 6.13 22.47
C PHE A 65 -13.98 4.75 22.46
N ARG A 66 -14.57 3.82 21.69
CA ARG A 66 -13.98 2.51 21.41
C ARG A 66 -13.29 2.56 20.04
N PRO A 67 -11.94 2.53 20.00
CA PRO A 67 -11.21 2.65 18.75
C PRO A 67 -11.46 1.44 17.84
N GLY A 68 -11.66 1.72 16.55
CA GLY A 68 -11.73 0.69 15.52
C GLY A 68 -10.35 0.13 15.12
N PRO A 69 -10.31 -0.85 14.21
CA PRO A 69 -9.08 -1.50 13.76
C PRO A 69 -8.08 -0.56 13.07
N VAL A 70 -8.50 0.61 12.57
CA VAL A 70 -7.60 1.64 11.99
C VAL A 70 -6.59 2.22 12.98
N PHE A 71 -6.79 2.06 14.28
CA PHE A 71 -5.83 2.53 15.31
C PHE A 71 -4.64 1.58 15.53
N SER A 72 -4.51 0.53 14.70
CA SER A 72 -3.34 -0.35 14.65
C SER A 72 -2.18 0.29 13.87
N ASN A 73 -0.96 -0.24 14.01
CA ASN A 73 0.19 0.20 13.20
C ASN A 73 0.16 -0.45 11.81
N VAL A 74 -0.30 -1.70 11.73
CA VAL A 74 -0.50 -2.43 10.47
C VAL A 74 -1.91 -3.00 10.48
N LEU A 75 -2.74 -2.50 9.57
CA LEU A 75 -4.11 -2.95 9.36
C LEU A 75 -4.18 -3.84 8.11
N LEU A 76 -4.62 -5.09 8.26
CA LEU A 76 -5.09 -5.90 7.14
C LEU A 76 -6.58 -5.63 6.90
N ALA A 77 -6.91 -5.04 5.75
CA ALA A 77 -8.29 -4.81 5.31
C ALA A 77 -8.62 -5.81 4.20
N ASP A 78 -9.23 -6.94 4.57
CA ASP A 78 -9.52 -8.03 3.64
C ASP A 78 -10.74 -7.72 2.78
N GLU A 79 -10.62 -7.94 1.46
CA GLU A 79 -11.70 -7.84 0.47
C GLU A 79 -12.40 -6.47 0.45
N ILE A 80 -11.61 -5.39 0.40
CA ILE A 80 -12.09 -4.00 0.44
C ILE A 80 -13.21 -3.71 -0.57
N ASN A 81 -13.21 -4.41 -1.70
CA ASN A 81 -14.22 -4.31 -2.75
C ASN A 81 -15.58 -4.94 -2.38
N ARG A 82 -15.74 -5.63 -1.25
CA ARG A 82 -17.04 -6.21 -0.83
C ARG A 82 -17.89 -5.29 0.04
N ALA A 83 -17.32 -4.25 0.64
CA ALA A 83 -18.09 -3.30 1.45
C ALA A 83 -18.66 -2.15 0.62
N SER A 84 -19.68 -1.50 1.17
CA SER A 84 -20.30 -0.32 0.54
C SER A 84 -19.27 0.80 0.28
N PRO A 85 -19.51 1.66 -0.74
CA PRO A 85 -18.66 2.83 -1.01
C PRO A 85 -18.47 3.74 0.21
N LYS A 86 -19.46 3.82 1.11
CA LYS A 86 -19.38 4.62 2.34
C LYS A 86 -18.36 4.04 3.32
N THR A 87 -18.33 2.72 3.50
CA THR A 87 -17.38 2.03 4.38
C THR A 87 -15.97 2.05 3.80
N GLN A 88 -15.83 1.88 2.48
CA GLN A 88 -14.56 2.09 1.78
C GLN A 88 -14.02 3.51 2.00
N SER A 89 -14.88 4.51 1.86
CA SER A 89 -14.51 5.92 2.05
C SER A 89 -13.99 6.20 3.46
N ALA A 90 -14.59 5.60 4.49
CA ALA A 90 -14.15 5.77 5.88
C ALA A 90 -12.71 5.27 6.11
N LEU A 91 -12.35 4.11 5.54
CA LEU A 91 -10.97 3.62 5.58
C LEU A 91 -10.01 4.54 4.81
N LEU A 92 -10.42 4.97 3.61
CA LEU A 92 -9.59 5.81 2.75
C LEU A 92 -9.38 7.24 3.31
N GLU A 93 -10.36 7.75 4.04
CA GLU A 93 -10.25 9.00 4.80
C GLU A 93 -9.25 8.84 5.95
N ALA A 94 -9.36 7.77 6.75
CA ALA A 94 -8.40 7.46 7.80
C ALA A 94 -6.97 7.29 7.25
N MET A 95 -6.81 6.68 6.07
CA MET A 95 -5.53 6.58 5.36
C MET A 95 -4.97 7.95 4.97
N ALA A 96 -5.80 8.84 4.44
CA ALA A 96 -5.38 10.15 3.94
C ALA A 96 -5.09 11.14 5.08
N GLU A 97 -5.98 11.23 6.05
CA GLU A 97 -5.95 12.24 7.12
C GLU A 97 -5.15 11.80 8.33
N ARG A 98 -4.82 10.50 8.45
CA ARG A 98 -4.11 9.91 9.60
C ARG A 98 -4.80 10.14 10.95
N GLN A 99 -6.09 10.40 10.93
CA GLN A 99 -6.92 10.64 12.10
C GLN A 99 -8.36 10.20 11.82
N VAL A 100 -9.14 10.03 12.88
CA VAL A 100 -10.59 9.79 12.82
C VAL A 100 -11.28 10.80 13.73
N THR A 101 -12.34 11.43 13.24
CA THR A 101 -13.19 12.30 14.06
C THR A 101 -14.50 11.58 14.38
N SER A 102 -14.81 11.43 15.66
CA SER A 102 -16.09 10.88 16.15
C SER A 102 -16.69 11.83 17.17
N ASP A 103 -17.97 12.17 17.02
CA ASP A 103 -18.72 13.05 17.93
C ASP A 103 -18.01 14.38 18.24
N GLY A 104 -17.36 14.96 17.23
CA GLY A 104 -16.63 16.22 17.35
C GLY A 104 -15.24 16.11 18.01
N VAL A 105 -14.82 14.92 18.42
CA VAL A 105 -13.48 14.66 18.97
C VAL A 105 -12.61 13.97 17.92
N THR A 106 -11.43 14.53 17.67
CA THR A 106 -10.46 13.98 16.72
C THR A 106 -9.43 13.10 17.45
N HIS A 107 -9.28 11.87 16.97
CA HIS A 107 -8.37 10.87 17.48
C HIS A 107 -7.28 10.58 16.44
N GLN A 108 -6.01 10.75 16.82
CA GLN A 108 -4.87 10.48 15.94
C GLN A 108 -4.63 8.97 15.80
N LEU A 109 -4.29 8.52 14.60
CA LEU A 109 -3.90 7.13 14.37
C LEU A 109 -2.48 6.86 14.86
N ALA A 110 -2.12 5.58 14.94
CA ALA A 110 -0.77 5.18 15.32
C ALA A 110 0.27 5.66 14.29
N SER A 111 1.51 5.88 14.71
CA SER A 111 2.64 6.16 13.81
C SER A 111 3.73 5.10 14.04
N PRO A 112 4.15 4.36 12.99
CA PRO A 112 3.62 4.38 11.63
C PRO A 112 2.23 3.74 11.54
N PHE A 113 1.48 4.07 10.48
CA PHE A 113 0.21 3.43 10.12
C PHE A 113 0.27 2.94 8.67
N MET A 114 0.16 1.64 8.46
CA MET A 114 0.07 1.01 7.15
C MET A 114 -1.26 0.27 7.02
N VAL A 115 -1.90 0.40 5.87
CA VAL A 115 -3.01 -0.45 5.46
C VAL A 115 -2.51 -1.37 4.37
N ILE A 116 -2.72 -2.67 4.58
CA ILE A 116 -2.59 -3.73 3.58
C ILE A 116 -4.03 -4.07 3.19
N ALA A 117 -4.52 -3.49 2.11
CA ALA A 117 -5.86 -3.78 1.59
C ALA A 117 -5.77 -4.95 0.60
N THR A 118 -6.75 -5.84 0.62
CA THR A 118 -6.83 -6.95 -0.35
C THR A 118 -8.08 -6.82 -1.18
N GLN A 119 -8.00 -7.21 -2.45
CA GLN A 119 -9.16 -7.36 -3.33
C GLN A 119 -9.03 -8.64 -4.15
N ASN A 120 -10.13 -9.36 -4.31
CA ASN A 120 -10.20 -10.54 -5.18
C ASN A 120 -10.71 -10.11 -6.56
N PRO A 121 -9.91 -10.23 -7.63
CA PRO A 121 -10.31 -9.78 -8.97
C PRO A 121 -11.32 -10.72 -9.65
N ILE A 122 -11.58 -11.92 -9.11
CA ILE A 122 -12.42 -12.94 -9.75
C ILE A 122 -13.90 -12.79 -9.34
N GLU A 123 -14.17 -12.28 -8.13
CA GLU A 123 -15.52 -12.12 -7.60
C GLU A 123 -16.18 -10.82 -8.10
N HIS A 124 -17.06 -10.97 -9.08
CA HIS A 124 -17.78 -9.84 -9.70
C HIS A 124 -19.18 -9.63 -9.11
N GLU A 125 -19.76 -10.63 -8.43
CA GLU A 125 -21.09 -10.51 -7.82
C GLU A 125 -21.00 -9.84 -6.45
N GLY A 126 -21.76 -8.75 -6.26
CA GLY A 126 -21.85 -8.06 -4.98
C GLY A 126 -20.61 -7.25 -4.59
N THR A 127 -19.73 -6.92 -5.53
CA THR A 127 -18.54 -6.11 -5.29
C THR A 127 -18.67 -4.69 -5.84
N TYR A 128 -18.04 -3.74 -5.14
CA TYR A 128 -17.91 -2.33 -5.47
C TYR A 128 -16.45 -2.04 -5.78
N ALA A 129 -16.14 -1.88 -7.07
CA ALA A 129 -14.80 -1.52 -7.51
C ALA A 129 -14.38 -0.16 -6.94
N LEU A 130 -13.11 -0.06 -6.51
CA LEU A 130 -12.53 1.20 -6.08
C LEU A 130 -12.36 2.13 -7.30
N PRO A 131 -12.92 3.35 -7.30
CA PRO A 131 -12.61 4.36 -8.31
C PRO A 131 -11.11 4.64 -8.40
N GLU A 132 -10.65 5.11 -9.57
CA GLU A 132 -9.24 5.38 -9.86
C GLU A 132 -8.66 6.40 -8.87
N ALA A 133 -9.45 7.41 -8.50
CA ALA A 133 -9.06 8.41 -7.49
C ALA A 133 -8.82 7.80 -6.10
N GLN A 134 -9.45 6.67 -5.78
CA GLN A 134 -9.25 5.91 -4.55
C GLN A 134 -8.02 5.01 -4.65
N LEU A 135 -7.86 4.29 -5.77
CA LEU A 135 -6.67 3.47 -6.04
C LEU A 135 -5.37 4.29 -5.95
N ASP A 136 -5.38 5.54 -6.40
CA ASP A 136 -4.22 6.44 -6.35
C ASP A 136 -3.71 6.73 -4.92
N ARG A 137 -4.52 6.46 -3.87
CA ARG A 137 -4.12 6.58 -2.45
C ARG A 137 -3.20 5.44 -1.99
N PHE A 138 -3.15 4.32 -2.70
CA PHE A 138 -2.23 3.22 -2.39
C PHE A 138 -0.86 3.49 -3.00
N LEU A 139 0.20 3.43 -2.19
CA LEU A 139 1.58 3.65 -2.63
C LEU A 139 1.97 2.61 -3.67
N MET A 140 1.74 1.33 -3.36
CA MET A 140 2.04 0.20 -4.23
C MET A 140 0.84 -0.74 -4.40
N ARG A 141 0.79 -1.39 -5.55
CA ARG A 141 -0.01 -2.58 -5.80
C ARG A 141 0.90 -3.79 -5.99
N LEU A 142 0.59 -4.88 -5.30
CA LEU A 142 1.34 -6.12 -5.30
C LEU A 142 0.45 -7.30 -5.71
N GLU A 143 1.06 -8.29 -6.34
CA GLU A 143 0.53 -9.63 -6.58
C GLU A 143 1.49 -10.59 -5.82
N ILE A 144 0.97 -11.42 -4.90
CA ILE A 144 1.81 -12.39 -4.16
C ILE A 144 1.83 -13.71 -4.95
N GLY A 145 0.69 -14.13 -5.49
CA GLY A 145 0.50 -15.41 -6.15
C GLY A 145 0.63 -16.59 -5.19
N TYR A 146 0.53 -17.80 -5.73
CA TYR A 146 0.87 -19.00 -4.98
C TYR A 146 2.39 -19.08 -4.77
N PRO A 147 2.86 -19.56 -3.61
CA PRO A 147 4.27 -19.85 -3.40
C PRO A 147 4.75 -20.84 -4.47
N ASP A 148 6.03 -20.74 -4.83
CA ASP A 148 6.62 -21.80 -5.65
C ASP A 148 6.67 -23.12 -4.87
N ARG A 149 6.91 -24.22 -5.58
CA ARG A 149 6.90 -25.56 -4.99
C ARG A 149 7.88 -25.73 -3.83
N ALA A 150 9.02 -25.04 -3.85
CA ALA A 150 10.01 -25.15 -2.78
C ALA A 150 9.51 -24.44 -1.52
N ALA A 151 9.02 -23.21 -1.67
CA ALA A 151 8.39 -22.47 -0.57
C ALA A 151 7.14 -23.17 -0.04
N GLU A 152 6.32 -23.79 -0.90
CA GLU A 152 5.15 -24.55 -0.48
C GLU A 152 5.54 -25.81 0.31
N LEU A 153 6.63 -26.49 -0.08
CA LEU A 153 7.18 -27.62 0.67
C LEU A 153 7.69 -27.17 2.05
N GLU A 154 8.41 -26.05 2.14
CA GLU A 154 8.84 -25.48 3.44
C GLU A 154 7.64 -25.13 4.33
N ILE A 155 6.56 -24.59 3.74
CA ILE A 155 5.31 -24.32 4.47
C ILE A 155 4.70 -25.62 5.00
N LEU A 156 4.69 -26.70 4.21
CA LEU A 156 4.17 -28.00 4.64
C LEU A 156 5.02 -28.62 5.76
N GLU A 157 6.35 -28.53 5.67
CA GLU A 157 7.28 -29.04 6.69
C GLU A 157 7.18 -28.25 8.00
N SER A 158 6.94 -26.94 7.92
CA SER A 158 6.79 -26.06 9.10
C SER A 158 5.39 -26.09 9.73
N HIS A 159 4.35 -26.47 9.00
CA HIS A 159 2.97 -26.56 9.52
C HIS A 159 2.70 -27.73 10.49
N GLY A 160 3.73 -28.53 10.82
CA GLY A 160 3.67 -29.53 11.90
C GLY A 160 3.77 -28.96 13.31
N ASP A 161 4.24 -27.71 13.47
CA ASP A 161 4.29 -27.00 14.74
C ASP A 161 2.96 -26.25 14.97
N THR A 162 2.27 -26.57 16.06
CA THR A 162 0.93 -26.05 16.41
C THR A 162 0.86 -24.54 16.72
N ARG A 163 1.90 -23.77 16.43
CA ARG A 163 2.02 -22.34 16.77
C ARG A 163 2.27 -21.52 15.52
N GLU A 164 1.54 -20.42 15.33
CA GLU A 164 1.81 -19.49 14.23
C GLU A 164 3.23 -18.91 14.41
N PRO A 165 4.15 -19.02 13.42
CA PRO A 165 5.52 -18.52 13.55
C PRO A 165 5.62 -17.03 13.90
N ALA A 166 4.62 -16.24 13.48
CA ALA A 166 4.53 -14.84 13.82
C ALA A 166 4.45 -14.59 15.33
N ASP A 167 3.91 -15.53 16.11
CA ASP A 167 3.67 -15.33 17.55
C ASP A 167 4.95 -15.34 18.41
N HIS A 168 6.07 -15.77 17.86
CA HIS A 168 7.36 -15.81 18.55
C HIS A 168 8.39 -14.82 17.97
N LEU A 169 7.99 -13.99 17.01
CA LEU A 169 8.87 -12.96 16.47
C LEU A 169 9.16 -11.90 17.54
N ALA A 170 10.44 -11.71 17.83
CA ALA A 170 10.93 -10.56 18.59
C ALA A 170 11.00 -9.33 17.67
N PRO A 171 10.62 -8.13 18.15
CA PRO A 171 10.75 -6.90 17.37
C PRO A 171 12.23 -6.64 17.06
N VAL A 172 12.51 -6.30 15.80
CA VAL A 172 13.86 -5.90 15.35
C VAL A 172 14.02 -4.38 15.32
N LEU A 173 12.90 -3.67 15.20
CA LEU A 173 12.80 -2.22 15.27
C LEU A 173 11.60 -1.84 16.13
N THR A 174 11.58 -0.61 16.65
CA THR A 174 10.40 -0.02 17.25
C THR A 174 9.63 0.82 16.24
N SER A 175 8.35 1.06 16.52
CA SER A 175 7.50 1.93 15.69
C SER A 175 8.09 3.34 15.59
N ALA A 176 8.66 3.87 16.67
CA ALA A 176 9.35 5.17 16.67
C ALA A 176 10.59 5.19 15.76
N GLN A 177 11.36 4.09 15.70
CA GLN A 177 12.50 3.98 14.78
C GLN A 177 12.04 3.98 13.32
N ILE A 178 10.94 3.30 12.99
CA ILE A 178 10.37 3.34 11.64
C ILE A 178 9.92 4.75 11.26
N SER A 179 9.26 5.48 12.17
CA SER A 179 8.88 6.87 11.92
C SER A 179 10.10 7.76 11.69
N ALA A 180 11.18 7.59 12.47
CA ALA A 180 12.44 8.29 12.25
C ALA A 180 13.09 7.95 10.89
N MET A 181 13.03 6.67 10.48
CA MET A 181 13.50 6.25 9.15
C MET A 181 12.68 6.91 8.04
N SER A 182 11.35 6.96 8.17
CA SER A 182 10.47 7.62 7.21
C SER A 182 10.81 9.10 7.03
N SER A 183 11.01 9.83 8.13
CA SER A 183 11.44 11.23 8.10
C SER A 183 12.83 11.41 7.48
N SER A 184 13.73 10.43 7.64
CA SER A 184 15.08 10.50 7.09
C SER A 184 15.14 10.32 5.57
N LEU A 185 14.08 9.77 4.94
CA LEU A 185 14.04 9.53 3.50
C LEU A 185 14.22 10.81 2.67
N GLU A 186 13.81 11.97 3.20
CA GLU A 186 13.97 13.26 2.52
C GLU A 186 15.44 13.62 2.28
N ARG A 187 16.35 13.07 3.09
CA ARG A 187 17.80 13.27 2.98
C ARG A 187 18.43 12.45 1.85
N VAL A 188 17.71 11.46 1.31
CA VAL A 188 18.20 10.69 0.16
C VAL A 188 18.16 11.59 -1.07
N TYR A 189 19.34 11.84 -1.62
CA TYR A 189 19.55 12.76 -2.72
C TYR A 189 18.94 12.21 -4.01
N LEU A 190 18.11 13.04 -4.65
CA LEU A 190 17.62 12.83 -6.01
C LEU A 190 18.23 13.92 -6.88
N ALA A 191 19.10 13.51 -7.81
CA ALA A 191 19.67 14.45 -8.77
C ALA A 191 18.56 15.12 -9.60
N PRO A 192 18.70 16.40 -9.99
CA PRO A 192 17.72 17.09 -10.84
C PRO A 192 17.39 16.32 -12.12
N ALA A 193 18.38 15.65 -12.72
CA ALA A 193 18.18 14.82 -13.90
C ALA A 193 17.28 13.60 -13.63
N LEU A 194 17.35 13.01 -12.43
CA LEU A 194 16.46 11.93 -12.03
C LEU A 194 15.04 12.43 -11.74
N GLN A 195 14.89 13.63 -11.16
CA GLN A 195 13.58 14.27 -11.00
C GLN A 195 12.93 14.55 -12.37
N SER A 196 13.70 15.06 -13.33
CA SER A 196 13.25 15.22 -14.72
C SER A 196 12.79 13.88 -15.30
N TYR A 197 13.57 12.81 -15.12
CA TYR A 197 13.19 11.47 -15.58
C TYR A 197 11.85 10.99 -15.00
N LEU A 198 11.58 11.24 -13.72
CA LEU A 198 10.26 10.92 -13.13
C LEU A 198 9.11 11.68 -13.81
N LEU A 199 9.34 12.95 -14.18
CA LEU A 199 8.36 13.76 -14.91
C LEU A 199 8.21 13.29 -16.37
N ASP A 200 9.31 12.93 -17.03
CA ASP A 200 9.29 12.38 -18.39
C ASP A 200 8.48 11.08 -18.46
N LEU A 201 8.64 10.20 -17.47
CA LEU A 201 7.80 9.01 -17.31
C LEU A 201 6.33 9.37 -17.11
N ALA A 202 6.04 10.37 -16.27
CA ALA A 202 4.67 10.84 -16.06
C ALA A 202 4.05 11.35 -17.37
N ASP A 203 4.75 12.20 -18.10
CA ASP A 203 4.27 12.79 -19.34
C ASP A 203 4.18 11.77 -20.48
N ALA A 204 5.03 10.74 -20.48
CA ALA A 204 4.90 9.61 -21.38
C ALA A 204 3.60 8.84 -21.09
N THR A 205 3.25 8.57 -19.82
CA THR A 205 1.98 7.91 -19.49
C THR A 205 0.76 8.76 -19.86
N ARG A 206 0.83 10.09 -19.70
CA ARG A 206 -0.30 11.01 -20.00
C ARG A 206 -0.56 11.17 -21.49
N ARG A 207 0.46 10.97 -22.34
CA ARG A 207 0.37 11.09 -23.79
C ARG A 207 0.27 9.75 -24.51
N HIS A 208 0.31 8.64 -23.76
CA HIS A 208 0.29 7.31 -24.34
C HIS A 208 -1.06 7.01 -24.99
N PRO A 209 -1.12 6.62 -26.28
CA PRO A 209 -2.39 6.46 -27.00
C PRO A 209 -3.27 5.32 -26.47
N ALA A 210 -2.68 4.34 -25.77
CA ALA A 210 -3.42 3.25 -25.15
C ALA A 210 -4.03 3.61 -23.77
N LEU A 211 -3.81 4.84 -23.27
CA LEU A 211 -4.27 5.27 -21.95
C LEU A 211 -5.28 6.42 -22.08
N SER A 212 -6.41 6.31 -21.37
CA SER A 212 -7.36 7.40 -21.15
C SER A 212 -7.01 8.23 -19.90
N LEU A 213 -6.25 7.65 -18.96
CA LEU A 213 -5.72 8.34 -17.79
C LEU A 213 -4.28 7.90 -17.53
N GLY A 214 -3.38 8.88 -17.45
CA GLY A 214 -1.97 8.69 -17.10
C GLY A 214 -1.67 8.92 -15.62
N MET A 215 -0.39 8.81 -15.24
CA MET A 215 0.06 8.96 -13.87
C MET A 215 -0.22 10.37 -13.30
N SER A 216 -0.86 10.41 -12.13
CA SER A 216 -1.15 11.63 -11.38
C SER A 216 0.11 12.25 -10.77
N PRO A 217 0.08 13.54 -10.36
CA PRO A 217 1.16 14.13 -9.55
C PRO A 217 1.43 13.37 -8.26
N ARG A 218 0.38 12.80 -7.63
CA ARG A 218 0.52 11.94 -6.45
C ARG A 218 1.29 10.67 -6.79
N GLY A 219 1.07 10.07 -7.96
CA GLY A 219 1.85 8.94 -8.47
C GLY A 219 3.34 9.25 -8.64
N VAL A 220 3.69 10.45 -9.11
CA VAL A 220 5.09 10.91 -9.21
C VAL A 220 5.73 11.00 -7.82
N LEU A 221 5.05 11.62 -6.86
CA LEU A 221 5.53 11.74 -5.48
C LEU A 221 5.64 10.37 -4.80
N ALA A 222 4.69 9.48 -5.04
CA ALA A 222 4.69 8.10 -4.56
C ALA A 222 5.92 7.33 -5.08
N LEU A 223 6.20 7.45 -6.39
CA LEU A 223 7.37 6.82 -7.01
C LEU A 223 8.68 7.38 -6.43
N GLN A 224 8.80 8.71 -6.32
CA GLN A 224 9.94 9.35 -5.67
C GLN A 224 10.16 8.84 -4.24
N ARG A 225 9.09 8.73 -3.44
CA ARG A 225 9.18 8.32 -2.04
C ARG A 225 9.65 6.88 -1.90
N ILE A 226 9.11 5.95 -2.70
CA ILE A 226 9.53 4.54 -2.63
C ILE A 226 10.96 4.35 -3.18
N VAL A 227 11.36 5.14 -4.18
CA VAL A 227 12.72 5.13 -4.74
C VAL A 227 13.73 5.56 -3.69
N ARG A 228 13.43 6.61 -2.90
CA ARG A 228 14.25 7.01 -1.75
C ARG A 228 14.33 5.90 -0.70
N ALA A 229 13.20 5.28 -0.37
CA ALA A 229 13.16 4.17 0.59
C ALA A 229 14.01 2.98 0.14
N HIS A 230 13.95 2.62 -1.14
CA HIS A 230 14.78 1.56 -1.70
C HIS A 230 16.26 1.90 -1.69
N ALA A 231 16.65 3.10 -2.13
CA ALA A 231 18.04 3.54 -2.11
C ALA A 231 18.62 3.52 -0.68
N ALA A 232 17.86 4.01 0.31
CA ALA A 232 18.26 3.97 1.72
C ALA A 232 18.37 2.53 2.25
N ALA A 233 17.44 1.65 1.89
CA ALA A 233 17.49 0.23 2.28
C ALA A 233 18.71 -0.51 1.68
N GLU A 234 19.17 -0.09 0.51
CA GLU A 234 20.41 -0.55 -0.13
C GLU A 234 21.68 0.18 0.42
N GLY A 235 21.55 0.96 1.50
CA GLY A 235 22.66 1.67 2.13
C GLY A 235 23.20 2.88 1.34
N ARG A 236 22.48 3.35 0.33
CA ARG A 236 22.88 4.49 -0.51
C ARG A 236 22.21 5.79 -0.08
N ALA A 237 22.99 6.87 -0.08
CA ALA A 237 22.51 8.23 0.18
C ALA A 237 21.91 8.93 -1.07
N TYR A 238 21.87 8.25 -2.22
CA TYR A 238 21.33 8.79 -3.46
C TYR A 238 20.56 7.71 -4.25
N ALA A 239 19.54 8.14 -4.98
CA ALA A 239 18.76 7.30 -5.87
C ALA A 239 19.32 7.28 -7.30
N THR A 240 19.02 6.21 -8.02
CA THR A 240 19.47 5.94 -9.40
C THR A 240 18.27 5.66 -10.32
N PRO A 241 18.43 5.75 -11.65
CA PRO A 241 17.40 5.33 -12.59
C PRO A 241 16.97 3.86 -12.43
N ASP A 242 17.88 2.99 -12.00
CA ASP A 242 17.57 1.57 -11.78
C ASP A 242 16.60 1.35 -10.62
N ASP A 243 16.70 2.18 -9.57
CA ASP A 243 15.71 2.21 -8.48
C ASP A 243 14.31 2.53 -9.00
N VAL A 244 14.22 3.51 -9.91
CA VAL A 244 12.96 3.92 -10.55
C VAL A 244 12.39 2.76 -11.35
N LYS A 245 13.18 2.15 -12.24
CA LYS A 245 12.74 1.04 -13.09
C LYS A 245 12.26 -0.16 -12.28
N LYS A 246 13.00 -0.52 -11.22
CA LYS A 246 12.65 -1.65 -10.35
C LYS A 246 11.30 -1.45 -9.64
N LEU A 247 10.98 -0.21 -9.25
CA LEU A 247 9.80 0.10 -8.44
C LEU A 247 8.59 0.58 -9.26
N ALA A 248 8.80 1.10 -10.47
CA ALA A 248 7.75 1.60 -11.33
C ALA A 248 6.63 0.59 -11.58
N ARG A 249 6.96 -0.69 -11.76
CA ARG A 249 5.98 -1.78 -11.93
C ARG A 249 5.02 -1.98 -10.74
N TYR A 250 5.37 -1.53 -9.54
CA TYR A 250 4.53 -1.65 -8.36
C TYR A 250 3.77 -0.37 -8.04
N VAL A 251 4.20 0.77 -8.59
CA VAL A 251 3.64 2.09 -8.28
C VAL A 251 2.76 2.61 -9.41
N ILE A 252 3.16 2.44 -10.67
CA ILE A 252 2.50 3.11 -11.79
C ILE A 252 1.22 2.38 -12.24
N PRO A 253 1.18 1.04 -12.43
CA PRO A 253 0.10 0.37 -13.16
C PRO A 253 -1.33 0.64 -12.66
N HIS A 254 -1.56 0.65 -11.34
CA HIS A 254 -2.90 0.85 -10.77
C HIS A 254 -3.40 2.31 -10.83
N ARG A 255 -2.56 3.22 -11.34
CA ARG A 255 -2.87 4.64 -11.56
C ARG A 255 -3.21 4.94 -13.01
N LEU A 256 -3.14 3.94 -13.89
CA LEU A 256 -3.38 4.08 -15.31
C LEU A 256 -4.74 3.52 -15.69
N LEU A 257 -5.48 4.23 -16.54
CA LEU A 257 -6.71 3.72 -17.15
C LEU A 257 -6.45 3.43 -18.62
N VAL A 258 -6.54 2.15 -19.00
CA VAL A 258 -6.38 1.69 -20.39
C VAL A 258 -7.65 2.01 -21.17
N THR A 259 -7.51 2.50 -22.41
CA THR A 259 -8.66 2.76 -23.27
C THR A 259 -9.43 1.47 -23.59
N PRO A 260 -10.76 1.54 -23.81
CA PRO A 260 -11.55 0.36 -24.14
C PRO A 260 -10.99 -0.45 -25.32
N GLU A 261 -10.55 0.24 -26.38
CA GLU A 261 -10.01 -0.36 -27.60
C GLU A 261 -8.70 -1.10 -27.35
N SER A 262 -7.86 -0.57 -26.47
CA SER A 262 -6.59 -1.19 -26.12
C SER A 262 -6.79 -2.38 -25.17
N ARG A 263 -7.74 -2.27 -24.24
CA ARG A 263 -8.14 -3.38 -23.36
C ARG A 263 -8.71 -4.55 -24.16
N MET A 264 -9.53 -4.29 -25.19
CA MET A 264 -10.03 -5.34 -26.09
C MET A 264 -8.93 -6.07 -26.86
N ARG A 265 -7.81 -5.39 -27.13
CA ARG A 265 -6.61 -5.99 -27.73
C ARG A 265 -5.70 -6.69 -26.72
N GLY A 266 -6.14 -6.81 -25.47
CA GLY A 266 -5.40 -7.48 -24.40
C GLY A 266 -4.32 -6.63 -23.73
N ALA A 267 -4.24 -5.33 -24.00
CA ALA A 267 -3.24 -4.46 -23.37
C ALA A 267 -3.49 -4.35 -21.87
N ARG A 268 -2.47 -4.64 -21.06
CA ARG A 268 -2.52 -4.45 -19.60
C ARG A 268 -1.71 -3.22 -19.20
N PRO A 269 -2.08 -2.53 -18.10
CA PRO A 269 -1.31 -1.40 -17.59
C PRO A 269 0.19 -1.70 -17.39
N ILE A 270 0.52 -2.91 -16.95
CA ILE A 270 1.91 -3.34 -16.72
C ILE A 270 2.73 -3.42 -18.01
N ASP A 271 2.12 -3.83 -19.12
CA ASP A 271 2.78 -3.96 -20.41
C ASP A 271 3.13 -2.55 -20.94
N ILE A 272 2.18 -1.61 -20.81
CA ILE A 272 2.36 -0.20 -21.18
C ILE A 272 3.44 0.47 -20.32
N VAL A 273 3.47 0.20 -19.01
CA VAL A 273 4.53 0.72 -18.13
C VAL A 273 5.90 0.21 -18.57
N THR A 274 6.01 -1.07 -18.94
CA THR A 274 7.26 -1.66 -19.42
C THR A 274 7.71 -0.98 -20.71
N GLU A 275 6.81 -0.82 -21.68
CA GLU A 275 7.08 -0.08 -22.93
C GLU A 275 7.59 1.35 -22.67
N ILE A 276 6.95 2.08 -21.76
CA ILE A 276 7.36 3.44 -21.40
C ILE A 276 8.74 3.45 -20.74
N LEU A 277 9.05 2.51 -19.84
CA LEU A 277 10.35 2.45 -19.16
C LEU A 277 11.50 2.12 -20.13
N ASP A 278 11.21 1.39 -21.19
CA ASP A 278 12.16 1.05 -22.25
C ASP A 278 12.32 2.20 -23.27
N GLY A 279 11.25 2.96 -23.52
CA GLY A 279 11.23 4.06 -24.48
C GLY A 279 11.77 5.40 -23.94
N VAL A 280 11.56 5.70 -22.65
CA VAL A 280 12.00 6.98 -22.06
C VAL A 280 13.50 6.92 -21.73
N PRO A 281 14.35 7.80 -22.32
CA PRO A 281 15.79 7.78 -22.09
C PRO A 281 16.14 7.99 -20.62
N VAL A 282 17.00 7.12 -20.08
CA VAL A 282 17.56 7.33 -18.73
C VAL A 282 18.54 8.51 -18.73
N PRO A 283 18.59 9.31 -17.66
CA PRO A 283 19.58 10.37 -17.51
C PRO A 283 20.99 9.81 -17.63
N ARG A 284 21.81 10.42 -18.50
CA ARG A 284 23.24 10.11 -18.53
C ARG A 284 23.91 10.83 -17.35
N PRO A 285 24.87 10.19 -16.64
CA PRO A 285 25.69 10.92 -15.68
C PRO A 285 26.35 12.07 -16.44
N GLY A 286 26.10 13.30 -15.99
CA GLY A 286 26.76 14.47 -16.56
C GLY A 286 28.27 14.25 -16.46
N ARG A 287 28.99 14.40 -17.58
CA ARG A 287 30.44 14.55 -17.55
C ARG A 287 30.72 15.89 -16.87
N GLY A 288 30.90 15.86 -15.56
CA GLY A 288 31.59 16.90 -14.80
C GLY A 288 33.09 16.65 -14.83
#